data_AF-A0A6H9HW19-F1
#
_entry.id   AF-A0A6H9HW19-F1
#
_cell.length_a   1.000
_cell.length_b   1.000
_cell.length_c   1.000
_cell.angle_alpha   90.00
_cell.angle_beta   90.00
_cell.angle_gamma   90.00
#
_symmetry.space_group_name_H-M   'P 1'
#
loop_
_entity.id
_entity.type
_entity.pdbx_description
1 polymer ?
#
loop_
_entity_poly.entity_id
_entity_poly.type
_entity_poly.pdbx_seq_one_letter_code
_entity_poly.pdbx_strand_id
1 'polypeptide(L)'
;MSMKFAGYPASGALVARALAAVAFAFAALAAQAQSQSRTDCDCADANDLFSRYCAARGAVGEWDRLIRQVRSEESKQGKVISALSTKDDLALCVDEVISVIRHDKGNVPARTARGSTDRNCNVTVDAPTACLRGVIEYHESWHKKMCDAHNQPDAPWRDTSNPFSYLGALINRMSTQSAIDYMYEERTGYMLEVQYTRNRLEELAGRCKSDAFVPAPSGRSFTLRRCPRPDMRDFERKCTRP
;
A
#
# COMPACT_ATOMS: atom_id res chain seq x y z
N MET A 1 33.91 -43.79 -37.11
CA MET A 1 33.81 -42.65 -38.03
C MET A 1 33.88 -41.37 -37.22
N SER A 2 35.06 -40.74 -37.15
CA SER A 2 35.27 -39.47 -36.46
C SER A 2 35.06 -38.32 -37.43
N MET A 3 34.10 -37.44 -37.15
CA MET A 3 33.96 -36.16 -37.84
C MET A 3 34.66 -35.07 -37.03
N LYS A 4 35.66 -34.45 -37.65
CA LYS A 4 36.29 -33.20 -37.20
C LYS A 4 35.45 -32.03 -37.71
N PHE A 5 35.04 -31.13 -36.82
CA PHE A 5 34.49 -29.83 -37.21
C PHE A 5 35.58 -28.77 -37.17
N ALA A 6 35.73 -28.07 -38.29
CA ALA A 6 36.63 -26.94 -38.47
C ALA A 6 36.00 -25.67 -37.84
N GLY A 7 36.83 -24.90 -37.14
CA GLY A 7 36.45 -23.65 -36.49
C GLY A 7 36.29 -22.48 -37.47
N TYR A 8 35.37 -21.58 -37.14
CA TYR A 8 35.22 -20.27 -37.78
C TYR A 8 35.91 -19.17 -36.94
N PRO A 9 36.51 -18.15 -37.57
CA PRO A 9 37.29 -17.13 -36.88
C PRO A 9 36.43 -16.08 -36.18
N ALA A 10 36.95 -15.61 -35.05
CA ALA A 10 36.40 -14.60 -34.17
C ALA A 10 36.29 -13.22 -34.87
N SER A 11 35.09 -12.83 -35.29
CA SER A 11 34.79 -11.44 -35.72
C SER A 11 33.61 -10.81 -34.97
N GLY A 12 33.00 -11.52 -34.00
CA GLY A 12 31.77 -11.06 -33.32
C GLY A 12 31.97 -10.13 -32.10
N ALA A 13 33.20 -9.97 -31.61
CA ALA A 13 33.45 -9.33 -30.31
C ALA A 13 33.32 -7.79 -30.30
N LEU A 14 33.46 -7.13 -31.46
CA LEU A 14 33.41 -5.67 -31.54
C LEU A 14 31.98 -5.12 -31.76
N VAL A 15 31.10 -5.84 -32.45
CA VAL A 15 29.70 -5.42 -32.66
C VAL A 15 28.87 -5.58 -31.39
N ALA A 16 29.15 -6.60 -30.58
CA ALA A 16 28.43 -6.86 -29.32
C ALA A 16 28.66 -5.79 -28.24
N ARG A 17 29.81 -5.10 -28.24
CA ARG A 17 30.13 -4.05 -27.24
C ARG A 17 29.44 -2.72 -27.54
N ALA A 18 29.18 -2.39 -28.81
CA ALA A 18 28.49 -1.15 -29.16
C ALA A 18 26.98 -1.19 -28.86
N LEU A 19 26.34 -2.35 -29.03
CA LEU A 19 24.90 -2.53 -28.73
C LEU A 19 24.61 -2.54 -27.22
N ALA A 20 25.54 -3.01 -26.39
CA ALA A 20 25.39 -2.97 -24.94
C ALA A 20 25.41 -1.54 -24.37
N ALA A 21 26.21 -0.63 -24.94
CA ALA A 21 26.31 0.75 -24.46
C ALA A 21 25.03 1.58 -24.74
N VAL A 22 24.34 1.31 -25.86
CA VAL A 22 23.07 1.98 -26.19
C VAL A 22 21.93 1.48 -25.29
N ALA A 23 21.90 0.18 -24.95
CA ALA A 23 20.89 -0.38 -24.05
C ALA A 23 20.96 0.20 -22.61
N PHE A 24 22.16 0.51 -22.10
CA PHE A 24 22.34 1.15 -20.79
C PHE A 24 21.92 2.63 -20.76
N ALA A 25 22.06 3.37 -21.87
CA ALA A 25 21.65 4.77 -21.94
C ALA A 25 20.12 4.94 -21.94
N PHE A 26 19.37 4.03 -22.55
CA PHE A 26 17.89 4.08 -22.55
C PHE A 26 17.26 3.65 -21.23
N ALA A 27 17.91 2.76 -20.46
CA ALA A 27 17.42 2.36 -19.14
C ALA A 27 17.52 3.51 -18.11
N ALA A 28 18.54 4.37 -18.22
CA ALA A 28 18.71 5.51 -17.31
C ALA A 28 17.67 6.62 -17.55
N LEU A 29 17.33 6.91 -18.81
CA LEU A 29 16.29 7.93 -19.13
C LEU A 29 14.88 7.48 -18.73
N ALA A 30 14.55 6.19 -18.84
CA ALA A 30 13.24 5.68 -18.43
C ALA A 30 13.04 5.74 -16.90
N ALA A 31 14.11 5.55 -16.12
CA ALA A 31 14.08 5.68 -14.67
C ALA A 31 13.91 7.14 -14.19
N GLN A 32 14.40 8.12 -14.95
CA GLN A 32 14.25 9.55 -14.64
C GLN A 32 12.87 10.11 -15.03
N ALA A 33 12.24 9.59 -16.08
CA ALA A 33 10.92 10.06 -16.51
C ALA A 33 9.77 9.66 -15.54
N GLN A 34 9.92 8.56 -14.78
CA GLN A 34 8.94 8.19 -13.73
C GLN A 34 9.13 8.97 -12.42
N SER A 35 10.19 9.79 -12.30
CA SER A 35 10.44 10.60 -11.11
C SER A 35 9.86 12.03 -11.19
N GLN A 36 9.39 12.47 -12.36
CA GLN A 36 9.11 13.89 -12.62
C GLN A 36 7.63 14.29 -12.67
N SER A 37 6.67 13.37 -12.51
CA SER A 37 5.23 13.73 -12.45
C SER A 37 4.58 13.53 -11.07
N ARG A 38 5.39 13.31 -10.01
CA ARG A 38 4.96 13.17 -8.60
C ARG A 38 5.46 14.32 -7.70
N THR A 39 5.89 15.41 -8.32
CA THR A 39 6.46 16.64 -7.75
C THR A 39 5.34 17.67 -7.56
N ASP A 40 5.15 18.37 -6.44
CA ASP A 40 5.91 18.46 -5.20
C ASP A 40 4.91 18.59 -4.05
N CYS A 41 5.10 17.81 -2.98
CA CYS A 41 4.47 18.16 -1.72
C CYS A 41 4.96 19.55 -1.31
N ASP A 42 4.07 20.45 -0.92
CA ASP A 42 4.45 21.78 -0.42
C ASP A 42 4.40 21.83 1.12
N CYS A 43 4.70 22.99 1.69
CA CYS A 43 4.66 23.15 3.15
C CYS A 43 3.25 23.10 3.74
N ALA A 44 2.20 23.36 2.95
CA ALA A 44 0.82 23.22 3.39
C ALA A 44 0.43 21.74 3.52
N ASP A 45 1.05 20.85 2.73
CA ASP A 45 0.83 19.40 2.82
C ASP A 45 1.43 18.73 4.07
N ALA A 46 2.36 19.38 4.78
CA ALA A 46 3.08 18.75 5.90
C ALA A 46 2.12 18.26 7.01
N ASN A 47 1.10 19.06 7.35
CA ASN A 47 0.11 18.68 8.37
C ASN A 47 -0.83 17.56 7.89
N ASP A 48 -1.23 17.59 6.61
CA ASP A 48 -2.05 16.54 6.00
C ASP A 48 -1.31 15.20 5.95
N LEU A 49 -0.05 15.23 5.54
CA LEU A 49 0.82 14.06 5.51
C LEU A 49 1.04 13.49 6.92
N PHE A 50 1.24 14.35 7.92
CA PHE A 50 1.39 13.91 9.31
C PHE A 50 0.10 13.26 9.84
N SER A 51 -1.06 13.87 9.58
CA SER A 51 -2.35 13.31 9.95
C SER A 51 -2.57 11.95 9.26
N ARG A 52 -2.29 11.84 7.95
CA ARG A 52 -2.38 10.57 7.21
C ARG A 52 -1.40 9.52 7.71
N TYR A 53 -0.15 9.91 8.01
CA TYR A 53 0.85 9.03 8.61
C TYR A 53 0.35 8.43 9.93
N CYS A 54 -0.24 9.26 10.81
CA CYS A 54 -0.77 8.79 12.08
C CYS A 54 -2.00 7.89 11.91
N ALA A 55 -2.93 8.26 11.02
CA ALA A 55 -4.09 7.44 10.69
C ALA A 55 -3.68 6.07 10.12
N ALA A 56 -2.74 6.03 9.17
CA ALA A 56 -2.23 4.78 8.59
C ALA A 56 -1.53 3.91 9.64
N ARG A 57 -0.78 4.48 10.58
CA ARG A 57 -0.21 3.74 11.71
C ARG A 57 -1.28 3.16 12.63
N GLY A 58 -2.33 3.92 12.91
CA GLY A 58 -3.50 3.44 13.65
C GLY A 58 -4.15 2.26 12.95
N ALA A 59 -4.39 2.39 11.65
CA ALA A 59 -4.97 1.33 10.81
C ALA A 59 -4.12 0.05 10.82
N VAL A 60 -2.80 0.13 10.68
CA VAL A 60 -1.90 -1.04 10.80
C VAL A 60 -2.07 -1.72 12.17
N GLY A 61 -2.11 -0.94 13.25
CA GLY A 61 -2.29 -1.48 14.60
C GLY A 61 -3.64 -2.17 14.80
N GLU A 62 -4.69 -1.63 14.20
CA GLU A 62 -6.04 -2.19 14.28
C GLU A 62 -6.19 -3.45 13.43
N TRP A 63 -5.64 -3.46 12.21
CA TRP A 63 -5.56 -4.69 11.42
C TRP A 63 -4.79 -5.78 12.15
N ASP A 64 -3.67 -5.46 12.81
CA ASP A 64 -2.94 -6.41 13.65
C ASP A 64 -3.80 -6.99 14.78
N ARG A 65 -4.68 -6.19 15.39
CA ARG A 65 -5.64 -6.64 16.42
C ARG A 65 -6.70 -7.56 15.83
N LEU A 66 -7.35 -7.14 14.74
CA LEU A 66 -8.41 -7.89 14.06
C LEU A 66 -7.89 -9.23 13.53
N ILE A 67 -6.68 -9.28 12.97
CA ILE A 67 -6.04 -10.53 12.52
C ILE A 67 -5.92 -11.53 13.69
N ARG A 68 -5.48 -11.07 14.88
CA ARG A 68 -5.38 -11.96 16.05
C ARG A 68 -6.76 -12.45 16.51
N GLN A 69 -7.75 -11.57 16.51
CA GLN A 69 -9.12 -11.89 16.89
C GLN A 69 -9.72 -12.95 15.95
N VAL A 70 -9.72 -12.67 14.65
CA VAL A 70 -10.30 -13.57 13.63
C VAL A 70 -9.55 -14.91 13.59
N ARG A 71 -8.22 -14.94 13.73
CA ARG A 71 -7.47 -16.20 13.87
C ARG A 71 -7.93 -17.04 15.06
N SER A 72 -8.16 -16.40 16.20
CA SER A 72 -8.68 -17.08 17.39
C SER A 72 -10.09 -17.63 17.13
N GLU A 73 -10.95 -16.87 16.44
CA GLU A 73 -12.29 -17.31 16.08
C GLU A 73 -12.29 -18.49 15.11
N GLU A 74 -11.52 -18.42 14.03
CA GLU A 74 -11.36 -19.53 13.06
C GLU A 74 -10.83 -20.80 13.75
N SER A 75 -9.85 -20.66 14.65
CA SER A 75 -9.31 -21.78 15.42
C SER A 75 -10.34 -22.41 16.37
N LYS A 76 -11.24 -21.61 16.98
CA LYS A 76 -12.30 -22.12 17.86
C LYS A 76 -13.41 -22.80 17.06
N GLN A 77 -13.73 -22.29 15.88
CA GLN A 77 -14.81 -22.80 15.04
C GLN A 77 -14.37 -23.93 14.09
N GLY A 78 -13.06 -24.09 13.86
CA GLY A 78 -12.52 -25.04 12.89
C GLY A 78 -12.89 -24.70 11.45
N LYS A 79 -13.16 -23.42 11.15
CA LYS A 79 -13.65 -22.95 9.85
C LYS A 79 -12.99 -21.62 9.48
N VAL A 80 -12.59 -21.50 8.21
CA VAL A 80 -12.11 -20.25 7.61
C VAL A 80 -13.28 -19.30 7.37
N ILE A 81 -13.11 -18.04 7.78
CA ILE A 81 -14.09 -16.97 7.61
C ILE A 81 -13.83 -16.30 6.25
N SER A 82 -14.89 -16.12 5.44
CA SER A 82 -14.79 -15.48 4.12
C SER A 82 -14.71 -13.97 4.24
N ALA A 83 -13.81 -13.33 3.48
CA ALA A 83 -13.74 -11.88 3.43
C ALA A 83 -15.06 -11.24 2.95
N LEU A 84 -15.75 -11.88 1.99
CA LEU A 84 -17.01 -11.38 1.46
C LEU A 84 -18.08 -11.14 2.53
N SER A 85 -18.11 -11.99 3.57
CA SER A 85 -19.11 -11.88 4.64
C SER A 85 -18.78 -10.84 5.72
N THR A 86 -17.53 -10.39 5.84
CA THR A 86 -17.11 -9.58 7.00
C THR A 86 -16.31 -8.34 6.64
N LYS A 87 -15.92 -8.14 5.37
CA LYS A 87 -15.02 -7.05 4.97
C LYS A 87 -15.54 -5.67 5.38
N ASP A 88 -16.85 -5.45 5.33
CA ASP A 88 -17.47 -4.16 5.61
C ASP A 88 -17.41 -3.86 7.11
N ASP A 89 -17.75 -4.83 7.96
CA ASP A 89 -17.62 -4.70 9.41
C ASP A 89 -16.16 -4.47 9.82
N LEU A 90 -15.23 -5.22 9.23
CA LEU A 90 -13.80 -5.05 9.47
C LEU A 90 -13.28 -3.67 9.04
N ALA A 91 -13.69 -3.20 7.86
CA ALA A 91 -13.32 -1.87 7.35
C ALA A 91 -13.86 -0.76 8.25
N LEU A 92 -15.11 -0.88 8.72
CA LEU A 92 -15.72 0.07 9.66
C LEU A 92 -14.91 0.19 10.95
N CYS A 93 -14.35 -0.90 11.48
CA CYS A 93 -13.49 -0.87 12.66
C CYS A 93 -12.22 -0.05 12.46
N VAL A 94 -11.61 -0.18 11.29
CA VAL A 94 -10.39 0.54 10.96
C VAL A 94 -10.69 2.01 10.65
N ASP A 95 -11.80 2.29 9.97
CA ASP A 95 -12.28 3.64 9.71
C ASP A 95 -12.59 4.40 11.01
N GLU A 96 -13.11 3.71 12.02
CA GLU A 96 -13.33 4.27 13.36
C GLU A 96 -12.01 4.72 14.00
N VAL A 97 -10.97 3.88 13.98
CA VAL A 97 -9.62 4.25 14.48
C VAL A 97 -9.07 5.44 13.70
N ILE A 98 -9.18 5.42 12.38
CA ILE A 98 -8.72 6.51 11.50
C ILE A 98 -9.46 7.82 11.84
N SER A 99 -10.78 7.74 12.05
CA SER A 99 -11.64 8.86 12.40
C SER A 99 -11.23 9.49 13.73
N VAL A 100 -11.11 8.67 14.80
CA VAL A 100 -10.69 9.15 16.12
C VAL A 100 -9.32 9.81 16.05
N ILE A 101 -8.35 9.22 15.35
CA ILE A 101 -7.01 9.81 15.18
C ILE A 101 -7.10 11.15 14.45
N ARG A 102 -7.90 11.26 13.39
CA ARG A 102 -8.05 12.51 12.61
C ARG A 102 -8.73 13.61 13.39
N HIS A 103 -9.72 13.27 14.22
CA HIS A 103 -10.53 14.21 14.98
C HIS A 103 -10.03 14.48 16.41
N ASP A 104 -8.95 13.82 16.84
CA ASP A 104 -8.33 14.09 18.13
C ASP A 104 -8.00 15.59 18.27
N LYS A 105 -8.31 16.17 19.44
CA LYS A 105 -8.17 17.62 19.70
C LYS A 105 -6.73 18.13 19.56
N GLY A 106 -5.74 17.23 19.58
CA GLY A 106 -4.34 17.55 19.33
C GLY A 106 -3.96 17.52 17.85
N ASN A 107 -4.85 17.13 16.93
CA ASN A 107 -4.55 17.03 15.51
C ASN A 107 -4.97 18.28 14.73
N VAL A 108 -4.13 18.64 13.76
CA VAL A 108 -4.38 19.76 12.87
C VAL A 108 -5.50 19.32 11.90
N PRO A 109 -6.49 20.19 11.60
CA PRO A 109 -7.47 19.90 10.56
C PRO A 109 -6.76 19.48 9.28
N ALA A 110 -7.06 18.27 8.82
CA ALA A 110 -6.39 17.66 7.69
C ALA A 110 -7.39 17.35 6.59
N ARG A 111 -6.99 17.62 5.35
CA ARG A 111 -7.75 17.25 4.17
C ARG A 111 -7.76 15.72 4.03
N THR A 112 -8.90 15.18 3.59
CA THR A 112 -9.05 13.73 3.39
C THR A 112 -8.84 13.37 1.93
N ALA A 113 -8.29 12.19 1.70
CA ALA A 113 -8.16 11.57 0.39
C ALA A 113 -8.61 10.11 0.50
N ARG A 114 -9.14 9.58 -0.60
CA ARG A 114 -9.67 8.22 -0.69
C ARG A 114 -9.28 7.58 -2.02
N GLY A 115 -9.09 6.27 -1.97
CA GLY A 115 -8.77 5.43 -3.11
C GLY A 115 -9.73 4.26 -3.18
N SER A 116 -9.82 3.67 -4.37
CA SER A 116 -10.47 2.38 -4.55
C SER A 116 -9.89 1.68 -5.76
N THR A 117 -9.68 0.38 -5.63
CA THR A 117 -9.38 -0.53 -6.72
C THR A 117 -10.62 -1.35 -7.06
N ASP A 118 -11.13 -1.21 -8.27
CA ASP A 118 -12.33 -1.94 -8.71
C ASP A 118 -12.03 -3.40 -9.08
N ARG A 119 -13.07 -4.17 -9.43
CA ARG A 119 -12.95 -5.59 -9.84
C ARG A 119 -12.14 -5.81 -11.13
N ASN A 120 -12.02 -4.79 -11.97
CA ASN A 120 -11.22 -4.80 -13.19
C ASN A 120 -9.78 -4.34 -12.90
N CYS A 121 -9.41 -4.20 -11.62
CA CYS A 121 -8.12 -3.71 -11.16
C CYS A 121 -7.79 -2.27 -11.63
N ASN A 122 -8.83 -1.46 -11.89
CA ASN A 122 -8.66 -0.03 -12.13
C ASN A 122 -8.60 0.70 -10.80
N VAL A 123 -7.65 1.63 -10.69
CA VAL A 123 -7.47 2.48 -9.52
C VAL A 123 -8.18 3.80 -9.75
N THR A 124 -8.97 4.23 -8.77
CA THR A 124 -9.57 5.56 -8.71
C THR A 124 -9.08 6.27 -7.46
N VAL A 125 -8.65 7.53 -7.60
CA VAL A 125 -8.14 8.34 -6.48
C VAL A 125 -8.77 9.71 -6.48
N ASP A 126 -9.40 10.05 -5.37
CA ASP A 126 -9.98 11.35 -5.05
C ASP A 126 -9.16 11.98 -3.93
N ALA A 127 -8.40 13.02 -4.27
CA ALA A 127 -7.45 13.65 -3.37
C ALA A 127 -7.32 15.16 -3.67
N PRO A 128 -7.29 16.01 -2.64
CA PRO A 128 -7.31 17.47 -2.80
C PRO A 128 -5.93 18.06 -3.12
N THR A 129 -4.84 17.31 -2.93
CA THR A 129 -3.50 17.71 -3.37
C THR A 129 -2.80 16.57 -4.11
N ALA A 130 -1.84 16.94 -4.95
CA ALA A 130 -0.97 15.97 -5.62
C ALA A 130 -0.19 15.12 -4.61
N CYS A 131 0.20 15.71 -3.48
CA CYS A 131 0.91 14.99 -2.42
C CYS A 131 0.05 13.88 -1.80
N LEU A 132 -1.18 14.21 -1.38
CA LEU A 132 -2.13 13.21 -0.87
C LEU A 132 -2.54 12.20 -1.95
N ARG A 133 -2.70 12.63 -3.19
CA ARG A 133 -2.95 11.73 -4.33
C ARG A 133 -1.87 10.67 -4.43
N GLY A 134 -0.59 11.06 -4.38
CA GLY A 134 0.54 10.13 -4.44
C GLY A 134 0.56 9.13 -3.29
N VAL A 135 0.13 9.52 -2.08
CA VAL A 135 0.00 8.59 -0.94
C VAL A 135 -1.04 7.52 -1.24
N ILE A 136 -2.23 7.93 -1.68
CA ILE A 136 -3.34 7.01 -1.97
C ILE A 136 -3.01 6.15 -3.19
N GLU A 137 -2.43 6.70 -4.25
CA GLU A 137 -1.98 5.91 -5.41
C GLU A 137 -0.98 4.83 -5.01
N TYR A 138 -0.10 5.12 -4.04
CA TYR A 138 0.85 4.12 -3.55
C TYR A 138 0.15 3.00 -2.77
N HIS A 139 -0.86 3.32 -1.95
CA HIS A 139 -1.74 2.32 -1.31
C HIS A 139 -2.46 1.46 -2.34
N GLU A 140 -3.18 2.09 -3.26
CA GLU A 140 -3.97 1.42 -4.28
C GLU A 140 -3.11 0.62 -5.26
N SER A 141 -1.84 0.99 -5.45
CA SER A 141 -0.91 0.18 -6.26
C SER A 141 -0.70 -1.23 -5.69
N TRP A 142 -0.83 -1.39 -4.37
CA TRP A 142 -0.79 -2.71 -3.73
C TRP A 142 -2.06 -3.51 -4.03
N HIS A 143 -3.24 -2.91 -3.85
CA HIS A 143 -4.51 -3.55 -4.21
C HIS A 143 -4.56 -3.92 -5.68
N LYS A 144 -4.11 -3.02 -6.56
CA LYS A 144 -3.99 -3.30 -7.99
C LYS A 144 -3.08 -4.50 -8.24
N LYS A 145 -1.89 -4.54 -7.63
CA LYS A 145 -0.97 -5.68 -7.77
C LYS A 145 -1.61 -6.99 -7.30
N MET A 146 -2.32 -6.98 -6.19
CA MET A 146 -3.01 -8.17 -5.66
C MET A 146 -4.20 -8.58 -6.54
N CYS A 147 -4.94 -7.62 -7.08
CA CYS A 147 -6.03 -7.84 -8.03
C CYS A 147 -5.51 -8.42 -9.37
N ASP A 148 -4.45 -7.82 -9.93
CA ASP A 148 -3.82 -8.27 -11.17
C ASP A 148 -3.24 -9.69 -10.99
N ALA A 149 -2.66 -9.99 -9.82
CA ALA A 149 -2.25 -11.34 -9.47
C ALA A 149 -3.46 -12.28 -9.39
N HIS A 150 -4.53 -11.85 -8.70
CA HIS A 150 -5.79 -12.60 -8.54
C HIS A 150 -6.37 -13.08 -9.86
N ASN A 151 -6.36 -12.19 -10.85
CA ASN A 151 -6.94 -12.38 -12.17
C ASN A 151 -6.06 -13.18 -13.14
N GLN A 152 -4.85 -13.61 -12.75
CA GLN A 152 -3.99 -14.40 -13.63
C GLN A 152 -4.60 -15.78 -13.96
N PRO A 153 -4.39 -16.31 -15.19
CA PRO A 153 -4.89 -17.62 -15.57
C PRO A 153 -4.37 -18.78 -14.71
N ASP A 154 -3.13 -18.67 -14.23
CA ASP A 154 -2.36 -19.67 -13.49
C ASP A 154 -2.31 -19.40 -11.97
N ALA A 155 -3.16 -18.48 -11.51
CA ALA A 155 -3.37 -18.14 -10.12
C ALA A 155 -3.59 -19.39 -9.22
N PRO A 156 -2.80 -19.60 -8.15
CA PRO A 156 -2.84 -20.83 -7.35
C PRO A 156 -4.14 -21.02 -6.55
N TRP A 157 -4.93 -19.97 -6.34
CA TRP A 157 -6.27 -20.05 -5.72
C TRP A 157 -7.38 -20.40 -6.72
N ARG A 158 -7.08 -20.51 -8.02
CA ARG A 158 -8.05 -21.03 -8.98
C ARG A 158 -8.24 -22.51 -8.74
N ASP A 159 -9.48 -22.89 -8.49
CA ASP A 159 -9.87 -24.29 -8.55
C ASP A 159 -9.81 -24.74 -10.03
N THR A 160 -8.71 -25.38 -10.41
CA THR A 160 -8.51 -25.92 -11.75
C THR A 160 -9.42 -27.11 -12.06
N SER A 161 -10.07 -27.70 -11.04
CA SER A 161 -11.03 -28.79 -11.22
C SER A 161 -12.42 -28.28 -11.62
N ASN A 162 -12.70 -26.99 -11.39
CA ASN A 162 -13.91 -26.33 -11.85
C ASN A 162 -13.58 -25.31 -12.96
N PRO A 163 -13.90 -25.58 -14.24
CA PRO A 163 -13.61 -24.66 -15.35
C PRO A 163 -14.35 -23.32 -15.23
N PHE A 164 -15.38 -23.23 -14.37
CA PHE A 164 -16.12 -21.99 -14.08
C PHE A 164 -15.59 -21.23 -12.86
N SER A 165 -14.59 -21.74 -12.14
CA SER A 165 -13.98 -21.02 -11.00
C SER A 165 -13.43 -19.65 -11.39
N TYR A 166 -12.99 -19.51 -12.64
CA TYR A 166 -12.56 -18.24 -13.23
C TYR A 166 -13.69 -17.22 -13.31
N LEU A 167 -14.92 -17.63 -13.58
CA LEU A 167 -16.07 -16.72 -13.59
C LEU A 167 -16.33 -16.19 -12.18
N GLY A 168 -16.19 -17.04 -11.15
CA GLY A 168 -16.27 -16.61 -9.74
C GLY A 168 -15.20 -15.57 -9.37
N ALA A 169 -13.96 -15.80 -9.78
CA ALA A 169 -12.84 -14.86 -9.57
C ALA A 169 -13.06 -13.52 -10.32
N LEU A 170 -13.54 -13.56 -11.56
CA LEU A 170 -13.88 -12.37 -12.34
C LEU A 170 -15.06 -11.57 -11.76
N ILE A 171 -15.99 -12.23 -11.07
CA ILE A 171 -17.14 -11.55 -10.48
C ILE A 171 -16.70 -10.74 -9.25
N ASN A 172 -15.90 -11.34 -8.37
CA ASN A 172 -15.40 -10.68 -7.17
C ASN A 172 -14.24 -11.45 -6.52
N ARG A 173 -13.01 -10.92 -6.55
CA ARG A 173 -11.83 -11.53 -5.87
C ARG A 173 -12.09 -11.87 -4.39
N MET A 174 -12.87 -11.02 -3.72
CA MET A 174 -13.23 -11.17 -2.31
C MET A 174 -14.04 -12.45 -2.03
N SER A 175 -14.71 -13.01 -3.05
CA SER A 175 -15.47 -14.26 -2.92
C SER A 175 -14.58 -15.49 -2.68
N THR A 176 -13.31 -15.40 -3.05
CA THR A 176 -12.32 -16.47 -2.91
C THR A 176 -11.26 -16.17 -1.85
N GLN A 177 -11.29 -14.98 -1.24
CA GLN A 177 -10.32 -14.51 -0.25
C GLN A 177 -10.82 -14.82 1.17
N SER A 178 -9.92 -15.33 2.03
CA SER A 178 -10.21 -15.43 3.46
C SER A 178 -10.21 -14.04 4.11
N ALA A 179 -10.91 -13.88 5.24
CA ALA A 179 -10.89 -12.64 5.99
C ALA A 179 -9.46 -12.26 6.40
N ILE A 180 -8.63 -13.23 6.81
CA ILE A 180 -7.22 -13.02 7.17
C ILE A 180 -6.40 -12.51 5.98
N ASP A 181 -6.57 -13.08 4.79
CA ASP A 181 -5.83 -12.63 3.60
C ASP A 181 -6.22 -11.20 3.22
N TYR A 182 -7.51 -10.86 3.30
CA TYR A 182 -7.99 -9.49 3.12
C TYR A 182 -7.36 -8.53 4.12
N MET A 183 -7.37 -8.88 5.41
CA MET A 183 -6.75 -8.05 6.45
C MET A 183 -5.25 -7.86 6.23
N TYR A 184 -4.52 -8.89 5.77
CA TYR A 184 -3.11 -8.74 5.42
C TYR A 184 -2.87 -7.85 4.21
N GLU A 185 -3.76 -7.91 3.21
CA GLU A 185 -3.72 -7.04 2.05
C GLU A 185 -3.86 -5.56 2.47
N GLU A 186 -4.93 -5.23 3.19
CA GLU A 186 -5.20 -3.88 3.71
C GLU A 186 -4.08 -3.38 4.63
N ARG A 187 -3.65 -4.22 5.58
CA ARG A 187 -2.53 -3.92 6.48
C ARG A 187 -1.27 -3.56 5.71
N THR A 188 -0.96 -4.30 4.64
CA THR A 188 0.22 -4.06 3.81
C THR A 188 0.08 -2.74 3.04
N GLY A 189 -1.09 -2.46 2.48
CA GLY A 189 -1.41 -1.16 1.87
C GLY A 189 -1.13 0.01 2.83
N TYR A 190 -1.64 -0.06 4.06
CA TYR A 190 -1.36 0.95 5.08
C TYR A 190 0.10 1.01 5.53
N MET A 191 0.83 -0.11 5.61
CA MET A 191 2.28 -0.08 5.90
C MET A 191 3.06 0.66 4.81
N LEU A 192 2.69 0.45 3.54
CA LEU A 192 3.27 1.15 2.41
C LEU A 192 2.97 2.65 2.47
N GLU A 193 1.75 3.04 2.87
CA GLU A 193 1.43 4.44 3.14
C GLU A 193 2.29 5.05 4.24
N VAL A 194 2.49 4.34 5.36
CA VAL A 194 3.32 4.81 6.49
C VAL A 194 4.75 5.09 6.02
N GLN A 195 5.31 4.23 5.18
CA GLN A 195 6.64 4.44 4.62
C GLN A 195 6.66 5.63 3.64
N TYR A 196 5.72 5.66 2.70
CA TYR A 196 5.65 6.70 1.68
C TYR A 196 5.44 8.09 2.29
N THR A 197 4.46 8.23 3.19
CA THR A 197 4.18 9.49 3.91
C THR A 197 5.37 9.96 4.74
N ARG A 198 6.07 9.04 5.41
CA ARG A 198 7.28 9.39 6.18
C ARG A 198 8.38 9.95 5.28
N ASN A 199 8.61 9.35 4.11
CA ASN A 199 9.63 9.84 3.17
C ASN A 199 9.27 11.25 2.67
N ARG A 200 7.99 11.51 2.37
CA ARG A 200 7.53 12.86 1.99
C ARG A 200 7.66 13.87 3.11
N LEU A 201 7.38 13.48 4.36
CA LEU A 201 7.61 14.34 5.52
C LEU A 201 9.10 14.66 5.72
N GLU A 202 10.00 13.71 5.46
CA GLU A 202 11.45 13.94 5.53
C GLU A 202 11.91 14.97 4.49
N GLU A 203 11.42 14.86 3.25
CA GLU A 203 11.69 15.85 2.18
C GLU A 203 11.24 17.26 2.56
N LEU A 204 10.13 17.39 3.30
CA LEU A 204 9.59 18.67 3.75
C LEU A 204 10.31 19.24 4.99
N ALA A 205 10.83 18.41 5.89
CA ALA A 205 11.39 18.83 7.17
C ALA A 205 12.57 19.81 7.03
N GLY A 206 13.34 19.73 5.94
CA GLY A 206 14.48 20.62 5.68
C GLY A 206 14.10 22.02 5.17
N ARG A 207 12.84 22.23 4.76
CA ARG A 207 12.39 23.47 4.09
C ARG A 207 11.11 24.08 4.66
N CYS A 208 10.33 23.33 5.43
CA CYS A 208 9.02 23.75 5.92
C CYS A 208 8.98 23.94 7.43
N LYS A 209 8.22 24.94 7.87
CA LYS A 209 7.81 25.10 9.28
C LYS A 209 6.42 24.48 9.44
N SER A 210 6.29 23.47 10.28
CA SER A 210 5.02 22.78 10.55
C SER A 210 5.05 22.14 11.93
N ASP A 211 3.88 22.07 12.59
CA ASP A 211 3.69 21.40 13.88
C ASP A 211 3.86 19.86 13.81
N ALA A 212 3.95 19.32 12.60
CA ALA A 212 4.34 17.92 12.37
C ALA A 212 5.79 17.64 12.82
N PHE A 213 6.65 18.66 12.83
CA PHE A 213 8.08 18.52 13.12
C PHE A 213 8.41 19.01 14.53
N VAL A 214 9.28 18.28 15.23
CA VAL A 214 9.85 18.67 16.52
C VAL A 214 11.38 18.71 16.41
N PRO A 215 12.07 19.49 17.28
CA PRO A 215 13.52 19.54 17.27
C PRO A 215 14.14 18.14 17.29
N ALA A 216 14.98 17.86 16.30
CA ALA A 216 15.63 16.57 16.19
C ALA A 216 16.70 16.44 17.29
N PRO A 217 16.77 15.28 18.00
CA PRO A 217 17.93 14.95 18.81
C PRO A 217 19.21 15.03 17.95
N SER A 218 20.34 15.39 18.56
CA SER A 218 21.62 15.53 17.86
C SER A 218 21.89 14.36 16.91
N GLY A 219 22.09 14.64 15.62
CA GLY A 219 22.44 13.64 14.60
C GLY A 219 21.29 13.07 13.76
N ARG A 220 20.04 13.55 13.91
CA ARG A 220 18.92 13.20 12.99
C ARG A 220 18.56 14.35 12.05
N SER A 221 18.20 14.01 10.81
CA SER A 221 17.70 14.97 9.80
C SER A 221 16.38 15.61 10.22
N PHE A 222 15.49 14.85 10.88
CA PHE A 222 14.22 15.35 11.40
C PHE A 222 13.65 14.45 12.52
N THR A 223 12.64 14.95 13.24
CA THR A 223 11.81 14.15 14.14
C THR A 223 10.35 14.57 13.99
N LEU A 224 9.47 13.58 13.88
CA LEU A 224 8.02 13.82 13.84
C LEU A 224 7.48 13.96 15.26
N ARG A 225 6.47 14.81 15.42
CA ARG A 225 5.60 14.82 16.59
C ARG A 225 5.05 13.41 16.84
N ARG A 226 4.80 13.07 18.10
CA ARG A 226 4.16 11.81 18.43
C ARG A 226 2.74 11.78 17.88
N CYS A 227 2.36 10.70 17.19
CA CYS A 227 0.97 10.50 16.82
C CYS A 227 0.06 10.46 18.05
N PRO A 228 -1.15 11.04 17.97
CA PRO A 228 -2.11 10.91 19.05
C PRO A 228 -2.41 9.43 19.30
N ARG A 229 -2.63 9.10 20.56
CA ARG A 229 -3.09 7.77 20.95
C ARG A 229 -4.60 7.85 21.05
N PRO A 230 -5.36 7.14 20.19
CA PRO A 230 -6.80 7.19 20.28
C PRO A 230 -7.25 6.70 21.66
N ASP A 231 -8.14 7.44 22.31
CA ASP A 231 -8.76 7.00 23.56
C ASP A 231 -9.84 5.99 23.20
N MET A 232 -9.76 4.78 23.76
CA MET A 232 -10.74 3.71 23.48
C MET A 232 -12.17 4.10 23.86
N ARG A 233 -12.35 5.14 24.69
CA ARG A 233 -13.66 5.69 25.05
C ARG A 233 -14.31 6.51 23.94
N ASP A 234 -13.54 6.99 22.98
CA ASP A 234 -14.01 7.80 21.85
C ASP A 234 -14.55 6.94 20.69
N PHE A 235 -14.46 5.62 20.83
CA PHE A 235 -15.00 4.66 19.87
C PHE A 235 -16.52 4.53 20.09
N GLU A 236 -17.30 4.66 19.02
CA GLU A 236 -18.69 4.22 18.89
C GLU A 236 -18.85 2.68 18.93
N ARG A 237 -18.10 2.00 19.81
CA ARG A 237 -18.28 0.64 20.38
C ARG A 237 -18.62 -0.54 19.47
N LYS A 238 -18.74 -0.40 18.15
CA LYS A 238 -19.14 -1.50 17.26
C LYS A 238 -18.04 -2.56 17.13
N CYS A 239 -16.79 -2.13 17.25
CA CYS A 239 -15.62 -2.97 17.01
C CYS A 239 -14.86 -3.42 18.27
N THR A 240 -15.30 -2.96 19.45
CA THR A 240 -14.63 -3.19 20.73
C THR A 240 -15.25 -4.31 21.57
N ARG A 241 -16.09 -5.18 21.00
CA ARG A 241 -16.55 -6.39 21.70
C ARG A 241 -15.71 -7.60 21.25
N PRO A 242 -14.86 -8.17 22.12
CA PRO A 242 -14.26 -9.47 21.89
C PRO A 242 -15.30 -10.60 21.90
#